data_AF-C5KD74-F1
#
_entry.id   AF-C5KD74-F1
#
_cell.length_a   1.000
_cell.length_b   1.000
_cell.length_c   1.000
_cell.angle_alpha   90.00
_cell.angle_beta   90.00
_cell.angle_gamma   90.00
#
_symmetry.space_group_name_H-M   'P 1'
#
loop_
_entity.id
_entity.type
_entity.pdbx_description
1 polymer ?
#
loop_
_entity_poly.entity_id
_entity_poly.type
_entity_poly.pdbx_seq_one_letter_code
_entity_poly.pdbx_strand_id
1 'polypeptide(L)'
;MGAINEESLDQLNLVLHLTKHIHVRSSSKSNPDLSKDSADLAAHFPPLLWVLRDFNLKLVNETGQPISPKEYLEHALRPVAGRSEGIEQKNKIRDCIKAMFRDRSCSVMVRPVENEADLRNIQKLPYQALRPQFQQQVDAFVQKVYSSLKPKMIGGTTLNGSMLATLAQE
;
A
#
# COMPACT_ATOMS: atom_id res chain seq x y z
N MET A 1 1.12 13.04 -1.41
CA MET A 1 0.69 12.88 -2.83
C MET A 1 1.93 12.94 -3.70
N GLY A 2 1.99 12.17 -4.77
CA GLY A 2 3.20 12.02 -5.59
C GLY A 2 4.01 10.75 -5.30
N ALA A 3 5.34 10.88 -5.36
CA ALA A 3 6.32 9.80 -5.26
C ALA A 3 6.37 9.12 -3.88
N ILE A 4 6.93 7.90 -3.84
CA ILE A 4 7.22 7.22 -2.56
C ILE A 4 8.49 7.86 -1.97
N ASN A 5 8.36 8.48 -0.80
CA ASN A 5 9.46 9.07 -0.04
C ASN A 5 9.56 8.42 1.36
N GLU A 6 10.61 8.77 2.12
CA GLU A 6 10.84 8.20 3.46
C GLU A 6 9.67 8.50 4.41
N GLU A 7 9.10 9.70 4.36
CA GLU A 7 7.95 10.07 5.19
C GLU A 7 6.75 9.15 4.94
N SER A 8 6.49 8.80 3.68
CA SER A 8 5.41 7.88 3.31
C SER A 8 5.67 6.46 3.83
N LEU A 9 6.93 6.02 3.85
CA LEU A 9 7.32 4.72 4.41
C LEU A 9 7.20 4.70 5.94
N ASP A 10 7.59 5.79 6.61
CA ASP A 10 7.48 5.94 8.06
C ASP A 10 6.01 5.95 8.50
N GLN A 11 5.14 6.66 7.79
CA GLN A 11 3.70 6.66 8.02
C GLN A 11 3.11 5.25 7.87
N LEU A 12 3.51 4.51 6.83
CA LEU A 12 3.06 3.13 6.65
C LEU A 12 3.56 2.23 7.79
N ASN A 13 4.79 2.45 8.28
CA ASN A 13 5.33 1.68 9.40
C ASN A 13 4.57 1.91 10.71
N LEU A 14 4.11 3.13 10.98
CA LEU A 14 3.26 3.41 12.15
C LEU A 14 1.98 2.58 12.11
N VAL A 15 1.31 2.54 10.95
CA VAL A 15 0.10 1.72 10.76
C VAL A 15 0.41 0.23 10.97
N LEU A 16 1.56 -0.25 10.49
CA LEU A 16 2.01 -1.62 10.75
C LEU A 16 2.19 -1.90 12.24
N HIS A 17 2.82 -0.99 12.99
CA HIS A 17 3.03 -1.15 14.44
C HIS A 17 1.70 -1.22 15.20
N LEU A 18 0.75 -0.35 14.87
CA LEU A 18 -0.60 -0.38 15.45
C LEU A 18 -1.30 -1.71 15.15
N THR A 19 -1.22 -2.16 13.90
CA THR A 19 -1.86 -3.41 13.46
C THR A 19 -1.22 -4.64 14.15
N LYS A 20 0.09 -4.62 14.40
CA LYS A 20 0.80 -5.64 15.20
C LYS A 20 0.26 -5.70 16.63
N HIS A 21 0.13 -4.55 17.30
CA HIS A 21 -0.36 -4.49 18.68
C HIS A 21 -1.81 -4.98 18.83
N ILE A 22 -2.66 -4.75 17.83
CA ILE A 22 -4.04 -5.24 17.82
C ILE A 22 -4.07 -6.78 17.74
N HIS A 23 -3.22 -7.36 16.89
CA HIS A 23 -3.20 -8.81 16.66
C HIS A 23 -2.63 -9.59 17.85
N VAL A 24 -1.53 -9.12 18.45
CA VAL A 24 -0.87 -9.75 19.61
C VAL A 24 -1.78 -9.84 20.84
N ARG A 25 -2.73 -8.90 21.01
CA ARG A 25 -3.70 -8.94 22.12
C ARG A 25 -4.78 -10.01 21.92
N SER A 26 -5.17 -10.28 20.68
CA SER A 26 -6.13 -11.34 20.35
C SER A 26 -5.53 -12.74 20.49
N SER A 27 -4.24 -12.90 20.16
CA SER A 27 -3.47 -14.14 20.34
C SER A 27 -2.74 -14.20 21.68
N SER A 28 -3.47 -14.12 22.80
CA SER A 28 -2.84 -14.27 24.12
C SER A 28 -2.42 -15.74 24.36
N LYS A 29 -1.15 -16.07 24.05
CA LYS A 29 -0.28 -17.11 24.69
C LYS A 29 0.97 -17.46 23.83
N SER A 30 1.88 -16.54 23.54
CA SER A 30 3.28 -16.91 23.20
C SER A 30 4.26 -15.74 23.36
N ASN A 31 5.47 -16.09 23.78
CA ASN A 31 6.57 -15.20 24.18
C ASN A 31 6.98 -14.15 23.12
N PRO A 32 7.58 -13.02 23.56
CA PRO A 32 7.91 -11.88 22.71
C PRO A 32 9.26 -12.07 22.00
N ASP A 33 9.34 -12.99 21.04
CA ASP A 33 10.53 -13.13 20.19
C ASP A 33 10.26 -12.61 18.77
N LEU A 34 10.81 -11.44 18.48
CA LEU A 34 10.49 -10.51 17.38
C LEU A 34 10.67 -11.08 15.96
N SER A 35 11.35 -12.22 15.80
CA SER A 35 11.72 -12.77 14.49
C SER A 35 10.73 -13.82 13.95
N LYS A 36 10.11 -14.63 14.83
CA LYS A 36 9.16 -15.68 14.41
C LYS A 36 7.74 -15.17 14.21
N ASP A 37 7.33 -14.17 15.00
CA ASP A 37 5.96 -13.64 14.95
C ASP A 37 5.60 -12.96 13.62
N SER A 38 6.59 -12.40 12.91
CA SER A 38 6.34 -11.66 11.66
C SER A 38 5.81 -12.55 10.53
N ALA A 39 6.21 -13.82 10.46
CA ALA A 39 5.81 -14.74 9.41
C ALA A 39 4.37 -15.24 9.62
N ASP A 40 3.99 -15.47 10.87
CA ASP A 40 2.63 -15.85 11.28
C ASP A 40 1.69 -14.65 11.14
N LEU A 41 2.14 -13.44 11.50
CA LEU A 41 1.37 -12.23 11.27
C LEU A 41 1.13 -11.95 9.79
N ALA A 42 2.13 -12.17 8.94
CA ALA A 42 2.03 -11.91 7.51
C ALA A 42 0.92 -12.73 6.83
N ALA A 43 0.55 -13.90 7.38
CA ALA A 43 -0.57 -14.70 6.86
C ALA A 43 -1.93 -14.01 7.04
N HIS A 44 -2.05 -13.10 8.00
CA HIS A 44 -3.27 -12.37 8.31
C HIS A 44 -3.33 -10.97 7.68
N PHE A 45 -2.23 -10.51 7.08
CA PHE A 45 -2.19 -9.19 6.45
C PHE A 45 -2.83 -9.24 5.05
N PRO A 46 -3.70 -8.27 4.73
CA PRO A 46 -4.28 -8.18 3.40
C PRO A 46 -3.20 -7.82 2.36
N PRO A 47 -3.43 -8.12 1.08
CA PRO A 47 -2.58 -7.61 0.01
C PRO A 47 -2.54 -6.07 0.04
N LEU A 48 -1.36 -5.49 -0.18
CA LEU A 48 -1.17 -4.04 -0.25
C LEU A 48 -1.27 -3.57 -1.70
N LEU A 49 -2.20 -2.65 -1.99
CA LEU A 49 -2.22 -1.93 -3.25
C LEU A 49 -1.97 -0.43 -2.98
N TRP A 50 -0.77 0.03 -3.32
CA TRP A 50 -0.39 1.43 -3.13
C TRP A 50 -0.80 2.26 -4.35
N VAL A 51 -1.67 3.25 -4.15
CA VAL A 51 -2.11 4.16 -5.23
C VAL A 51 -1.39 5.51 -5.10
N LEU A 52 -0.54 5.84 -6.07
CA LEU A 52 0.17 7.11 -6.14
C LEU A 52 -0.62 8.11 -6.97
N ARG A 53 -1.14 9.15 -6.32
CA ARG A 53 -1.94 10.23 -6.94
C ARG A 53 -1.02 11.37 -7.39
N ASP A 54 -1.45 12.08 -8.44
CA ASP A 54 -0.73 13.21 -9.04
C ASP A 54 0.72 12.88 -9.41
N PHE A 55 0.93 11.67 -9.94
CA PHE A 55 2.25 11.14 -10.26
C PHE A 55 2.82 11.83 -11.51
N ASN A 56 3.97 12.49 -11.34
CA ASN A 56 4.63 13.29 -12.39
C ASN A 56 6.05 12.78 -12.73
N LEU A 57 6.54 11.72 -12.07
CA LEU A 57 7.84 11.14 -12.37
C LEU A 57 7.75 10.23 -13.60
N LYS A 58 8.85 10.16 -14.36
CA LYS A 58 9.00 9.14 -15.40
C LYS A 58 9.27 7.81 -14.72
N LEU A 59 8.48 6.78 -15.06
CA LEU A 59 8.72 5.41 -14.62
C LEU A 59 9.86 4.81 -15.46
N VAL A 60 11.09 5.22 -15.14
CA VAL A 60 12.31 4.68 -15.75
C VAL A 60 13.30 4.25 -14.66
N ASN A 61 14.14 3.26 -14.96
CA ASN A 61 15.24 2.86 -14.11
C ASN A 61 16.50 3.74 -14.32
N GLU A 62 17.58 3.43 -13.60
CA GLU A 62 18.88 4.10 -13.70
C GLU A 62 19.49 4.04 -15.11
N THR A 63 19.14 3.03 -15.90
CA THR A 63 19.57 2.86 -17.30
C THR A 63 18.62 3.53 -18.32
N GLY A 64 17.57 4.22 -17.85
CA GLY A 64 16.59 4.88 -18.70
C GLY A 64 15.52 3.96 -19.32
N GLN A 65 15.49 2.68 -18.96
CA GLN A 65 14.47 1.73 -19.44
C GLN A 65 13.17 1.91 -18.67
N PRO A 66 12.00 1.76 -19.34
CA PRO A 66 10.70 1.88 -18.68
C PRO A 66 10.53 0.80 -17.61
N ILE A 67 9.97 1.18 -16.46
CA ILE A 67 9.60 0.27 -15.38
C ILE A 67 8.10 0.33 -15.12
N SER A 68 7.55 -0.75 -14.58
CA SER A 68 6.18 -0.80 -14.10
C SER A 68 6.02 -0.06 -12.76
N PRO A 69 4.80 0.37 -12.41
CA PRO A 69 4.50 0.90 -11.08
C PRO A 69 4.89 -0.06 -9.94
N LYS A 70 4.74 -1.37 -10.16
CA LYS A 70 5.12 -2.39 -9.17
C LYS A 70 6.63 -2.41 -8.96
N GLU A 71 7.42 -2.37 -10.03
CA GLU A 71 8.88 -2.27 -9.92
C GLU A 71 9.32 -0.98 -9.25
N TYR A 72 8.64 0.14 -9.51
CA TYR A 72 8.89 1.40 -8.80
C TYR A 72 8.70 1.26 -7.28
N LEU A 73 7.64 0.58 -6.83
CA LEU A 73 7.43 0.26 -5.41
C LEU A 73 8.54 -0.63 -4.86
N GLU A 74 8.91 -1.71 -5.55
CA GLU A 74 9.98 -2.60 -5.11
C GLU A 74 11.34 -1.88 -5.05
N HIS A 75 11.60 -0.94 -5.96
CA HIS A 75 12.79 -0.08 -5.91
C HIS A 75 12.79 0.81 -4.67
N ALA A 76 11.65 1.43 -4.32
CA ALA A 76 11.55 2.26 -3.12
C ALA A 76 11.76 1.46 -1.82
N LEU A 77 11.44 0.16 -1.83
CA LEU A 77 11.63 -0.77 -0.71
C LEU A 77 13.01 -1.43 -0.66
N ARG A 78 13.93 -1.10 -1.58
CA ARG A 78 15.31 -1.59 -1.53
C ARG A 78 16.06 -0.98 -0.34
N PRO A 79 16.96 -1.75 0.30
CA PRO A 79 17.82 -1.22 1.35
C PRO A 79 18.66 -0.04 0.85
N VAL A 80 18.81 0.96 1.70
CA VAL A 80 19.71 2.09 1.49
C VAL A 80 21.10 1.70 2.00
N ALA A 81 22.13 1.98 1.21
CA ALA A 81 23.51 1.69 1.57
C ALA A 81 24.02 2.63 2.68
N GLY A 82 24.79 2.09 3.62
CA GLY A 82 25.41 2.82 4.73
C GLY A 82 25.26 2.08 6.06
N ARG A 83 25.87 2.62 7.11
CA ARG A 83 25.92 2.01 8.46
C ARG A 83 25.57 2.99 9.58
N SER A 84 24.96 4.14 9.27
CA SER A 84 24.49 5.04 10.32
C SER A 84 23.22 4.49 10.94
N GLU A 85 22.97 4.83 12.21
CA GLU A 85 21.77 4.41 12.94
C GLU A 85 20.47 4.77 12.19
N GLY A 86 20.42 5.95 11.57
CA GLY A 86 19.28 6.37 10.75
C GLY A 86 19.07 5.50 9.50
N ILE A 87 20.15 5.00 8.88
CA ILE A 87 20.06 4.10 7.72
C ILE A 87 19.60 2.71 8.16
N GLU A 88 20.09 2.21 9.29
CA GLU A 88 19.62 0.95 9.86
C GLU A 88 18.12 1.00 10.17
N GLN A 89 17.63 2.11 10.76
CA GLN A 89 16.21 2.28 11.04
C GLN A 89 15.35 2.31 9.78
N LYS A 90 15.80 3.03 8.75
CA LYS A 90 15.17 3.06 7.42
C LYS A 90 15.08 1.69 6.76
N ASN A 91 16.13 0.88 6.89
CA ASN A 91 16.16 -0.48 6.35
C ASN A 91 15.25 -1.42 7.13
N LYS A 92 15.20 -1.32 8.47
CA LYS A 92 14.25 -2.07 9.31
C LYS A 92 12.80 -1.81 8.91
N ILE A 93 12.44 -0.56 8.60
CA ILE A 93 11.10 -0.20 8.13
C ILE A 93 10.77 -0.88 6.80
N ARG A 94 11.69 -0.82 5.83
CA ARG A 94 11.51 -1.47 4.52
C ARG A 94 11.37 -2.98 4.66
N ASP A 95 12.19 -3.60 5.51
CA ASP A 95 12.13 -5.04 5.77
C ASP A 95 10.82 -5.44 6.47
N CYS A 96 10.35 -4.62 7.41
CA CYS A 96 9.05 -4.79 8.04
C CYS A 96 7.91 -4.74 7.00
N ILE A 97 7.84 -3.70 6.17
CA ILE A 97 6.83 -3.60 5.10
C ILE A 97 6.91 -4.82 4.18
N LYS A 98 8.14 -5.24 3.81
CA LYS A 98 8.35 -6.39 2.93
C LYS A 98 7.84 -7.70 3.53
N ALA A 99 8.09 -7.91 4.83
CA ALA A 99 7.67 -9.11 5.54
C ALA A 99 6.16 -9.17 5.73
N MET A 100 5.53 -8.05 6.09
CA MET A 100 4.11 -7.95 6.43
C MET A 100 3.21 -8.06 5.19
N PHE A 101 3.56 -7.37 4.10
CA PHE A 101 2.72 -7.28 2.90
C PHE A 101 3.26 -8.11 1.74
N ARG A 102 3.33 -9.45 1.90
CA ARG A 102 3.94 -10.35 0.90
C ARG A 102 3.37 -10.17 -0.51
N ASP A 103 2.06 -9.99 -0.59
CA ASP A 103 1.39 -9.55 -1.81
C ASP A 103 1.29 -8.02 -1.78
N ARG A 104 2.07 -7.38 -2.65
CA ARG A 104 2.12 -5.93 -2.79
C ARG A 104 2.15 -5.52 -4.24
N SER A 105 1.44 -4.44 -4.53
CA SER A 105 1.32 -3.89 -5.87
C SER A 105 1.19 -2.38 -5.80
N CYS A 106 1.38 -1.73 -6.94
CA CYS A 106 1.31 -0.28 -7.06
C CYS A 106 0.51 0.10 -8.31
N SER A 107 -0.16 1.24 -8.25
CA SER A 107 -0.80 1.90 -9.38
C SER A 107 -0.50 3.39 -9.30
N VAL A 108 -0.18 4.00 -10.43
CA VAL A 108 0.04 5.45 -10.52
C VAL A 108 -1.11 6.11 -11.26
N MET A 109 -1.47 7.30 -10.83
CA MET A 109 -2.47 8.14 -11.46
C MET A 109 -1.90 9.53 -11.68
N VAL A 110 -1.99 10.01 -12.92
CA VAL A 110 -1.65 11.40 -13.22
C VAL A 110 -2.66 12.35 -12.57
N ARG A 111 -2.37 13.65 -12.60
CA ARG A 111 -3.34 14.64 -12.15
C ARG A 111 -4.62 14.55 -13.00
N PRO A 112 -5.84 14.57 -12.43
CA PRO A 112 -7.07 14.33 -13.17
C PRO A 112 -7.47 15.47 -14.11
N VAL A 113 -7.16 16.72 -13.75
CA VAL A 113 -7.39 17.95 -14.54
C VAL A 113 -6.21 18.91 -14.36
N GLU A 114 -5.97 19.79 -15.33
CA GLU A 114 -4.86 20.75 -15.28
C GLU A 114 -5.24 22.05 -14.58
N ASN A 115 -6.49 22.49 -14.74
CA ASN A 115 -7.00 23.72 -14.16
C ASN A 115 -7.28 23.58 -12.65
N GLU A 116 -6.83 24.55 -11.85
CA GLU A 116 -7.01 24.55 -10.40
C GLU A 116 -8.49 24.71 -9.97
N ALA A 117 -9.27 25.53 -10.67
CA ALA A 117 -10.69 25.73 -10.37
C ALA A 117 -11.48 24.44 -10.60
N ASP A 118 -11.14 23.71 -11.66
CA ASP A 118 -11.70 22.40 -11.97
C ASP A 118 -11.27 21.36 -10.93
N LEU A 119 -10.01 21.36 -10.50
CA LEU A 119 -9.53 20.43 -9.48
C LEU A 119 -10.25 20.65 -8.14
N ARG A 120 -10.52 21.90 -7.76
CA ARG A 120 -11.31 22.25 -6.56
C ARG A 120 -12.75 21.74 -6.65
N ASN A 121 -13.30 21.65 -7.86
CA ASN A 121 -14.67 21.21 -8.12
C ASN A 121 -14.74 19.80 -8.73
N ILE A 122 -13.68 18.99 -8.60
CA ILE A 122 -13.50 17.72 -9.32
C ILE A 122 -14.67 16.75 -9.17
N GLN A 123 -15.34 16.75 -8.01
CA GLN A 123 -16.49 15.89 -7.72
C GLN A 123 -17.74 16.22 -8.55
N LYS A 124 -17.83 17.46 -9.07
CA LYS A 124 -18.95 17.94 -9.90
C LYS A 124 -18.66 17.75 -11.39
N LEU A 125 -17.42 17.47 -11.77
CA LEU A 125 -17.04 17.30 -13.16
C LEU A 125 -17.47 15.92 -13.68
N PRO A 126 -17.99 15.83 -14.91
CA PRO A 126 -18.27 14.54 -15.52
C PRO A 126 -16.95 13.79 -15.75
N TYR A 127 -17.00 12.45 -15.68
CA TYR A 127 -15.79 11.61 -15.85
C TYR A 127 -15.08 11.86 -17.18
N GLN A 128 -15.85 12.16 -18.23
CA GLN A 128 -15.35 12.44 -19.57
C GLN A 128 -14.58 13.77 -19.66
N ALA A 129 -14.78 14.71 -18.72
CA ALA A 129 -14.01 15.95 -18.64
C ALA A 129 -12.63 15.76 -17.98
N LEU A 130 -12.36 14.60 -17.39
CA LEU A 130 -11.05 14.28 -16.85
C LEU A 130 -10.06 14.00 -17.98
N ARG A 131 -8.75 14.14 -17.71
CA ARG A 131 -7.71 13.84 -18.70
C ARG A 131 -7.83 12.38 -19.17
N PRO A 132 -7.79 12.09 -20.49
CA PRO A 132 -7.96 10.72 -21.00
C PRO A 132 -6.99 9.71 -20.40
N GLN A 133 -5.75 10.11 -20.15
CA GLN A 133 -4.75 9.27 -19.48
C GLN A 133 -5.16 8.91 -18.04
N PHE A 134 -5.75 9.85 -17.30
CA PHE A 134 -6.26 9.59 -15.96
C PHE A 134 -7.42 8.60 -16.00
N GLN A 135 -8.35 8.77 -16.95
CA GLN A 135 -9.47 7.85 -17.14
C GLN A 135 -8.97 6.41 -17.38
N GLN A 136 -8.05 6.23 -18.33
CA GLN A 136 -7.44 4.92 -18.60
C GLN A 136 -6.76 4.30 -17.37
N GLN A 137 -6.08 5.10 -16.57
CA GLN A 137 -5.42 4.65 -15.34
C GLN A 137 -6.42 4.26 -14.24
N VAL A 138 -7.52 5.00 -14.11
CA VAL A 138 -8.62 4.66 -13.19
C VAL A 138 -9.30 3.37 -13.64
N ASP A 139 -9.62 3.23 -14.93
CA ASP A 139 -10.25 2.03 -15.47
C ASP A 139 -9.37 0.80 -15.24
N ALA A 140 -8.07 0.90 -15.55
CA ALA A 140 -7.10 -0.16 -15.30
C ALA A 140 -6.97 -0.49 -13.80
N PHE A 141 -6.99 0.52 -12.93
CA PHE A 141 -6.97 0.33 -11.47
C PHE A 141 -8.24 -0.41 -11.00
N VAL A 142 -9.41 0.00 -11.45
CA VAL A 142 -10.70 -0.62 -11.10
C VAL A 142 -10.71 -2.08 -11.55
N GLN A 143 -10.31 -2.37 -12.79
CA GLN A 143 -10.20 -3.74 -13.30
C GLN A 143 -9.23 -4.59 -12.48
N LYS A 144 -8.08 -4.03 -12.12
CA LYS A 144 -7.09 -4.70 -11.26
C LYS A 144 -7.64 -5.03 -9.87
N VAL A 145 -8.40 -4.12 -9.27
CA VAL A 145 -9.05 -4.38 -7.98
C VAL A 145 -10.05 -5.52 -8.15
N TYR A 146 -11.02 -5.40 -9.06
CA TYR A 146 -12.06 -6.41 -9.25
C TYR A 146 -11.52 -7.81 -9.57
N SER A 147 -10.48 -7.90 -10.40
CA SER A 147 -9.84 -9.19 -10.75
C SER A 147 -9.03 -9.82 -9.61
N SER A 148 -8.68 -9.05 -8.57
CA SER A 148 -7.91 -9.54 -7.42
C SER A 148 -8.70 -9.61 -6.11
N LEU A 149 -10.00 -9.28 -6.13
CA LEU A 149 -10.86 -9.34 -4.95
C LEU A 149 -10.95 -10.77 -4.41
N LYS A 150 -10.66 -10.91 -3.12
CA LYS A 150 -10.86 -12.15 -2.35
C LYS A 150 -11.85 -11.86 -1.23
N PRO A 151 -12.80 -12.75 -0.94
CA PRO A 151 -13.65 -12.62 0.24
C PRO A 151 -12.77 -12.47 1.50
N LYS A 152 -13.20 -11.62 2.44
CA LYS A 152 -12.49 -11.48 3.71
C LYS A 152 -12.64 -12.78 4.50
N MET A 153 -11.52 -13.32 4.95
CA MET A 153 -11.50 -14.54 5.77
C MET A 153 -10.82 -14.28 7.13
N ILE A 154 -11.33 -14.92 8.17
CA ILE A 154 -10.71 -14.99 9.50
C ILE A 154 -10.74 -16.45 9.94
N GLY A 155 -9.59 -17.01 10.34
CA GLY A 155 -9.50 -18.41 10.78
C GLY A 155 -10.00 -19.43 9.74
N GLY A 156 -9.84 -19.12 8.45
CA GLY A 156 -10.34 -19.98 7.35
C GLY A 156 -11.84 -19.87 7.06
N THR A 157 -12.57 -19.02 7.78
CA THR A 157 -14.01 -18.79 7.55
C THR A 157 -14.22 -17.51 6.75
N THR A 158 -15.00 -17.60 5.67
CA THR A 158 -15.43 -16.42 4.91
C THR A 158 -16.42 -15.60 5.72
N LEU A 159 -16.10 -14.31 5.92
CA LEU A 159 -16.98 -13.40 6.64
C LEU A 159 -18.17 -12.98 5.77
N ASN A 160 -19.34 -12.97 6.37
CA ASN A 160 -20.54 -12.33 5.81
C ASN A 160 -20.78 -10.95 6.48
N GLY A 161 -21.84 -10.27 6.06
CA GLY A 161 -22.15 -8.92 6.56
C GLY A 161 -22.42 -8.85 8.06
N SER A 162 -23.14 -9.84 8.63
CA SER A 162 -23.42 -9.84 10.08
C SER A 162 -22.17 -10.08 10.90
N MET A 163 -21.31 -11.02 10.49
CA MET A 163 -20.02 -11.27 11.14
C MET A 163 -19.11 -10.03 11.09
N LEU A 164 -19.09 -9.33 9.95
CA LEU A 164 -18.31 -8.10 9.80
C LEU A 164 -18.85 -6.98 10.72
N ALA A 165 -20.17 -6.86 10.85
CA ALA A 165 -20.78 -5.87 11.74
C ALA A 165 -20.44 -6.15 13.21
N THR A 166 -20.43 -7.42 13.64
CA THR A 166 -20.00 -7.81 14.98
C THR A 166 -18.55 -7.42 15.24
N LEU A 167 -17.64 -7.67 14.28
CA LEU A 167 -16.24 -7.29 14.41
C LEU A 167 -16.00 -5.78 14.50
N ALA A 168 -16.90 -4.97 13.94
CA ALA A 168 -16.78 -3.51 13.96
C ALA A 168 -17.30 -2.86 15.26
N GLN A 169 -18.00 -3.62 16.10
CA GLN A 169 -18.57 -3.15 17.37
C GLN A 169 -17.64 -3.38 18.57
N GLU A 170 -16.60 -4.20 18.41
CA GLU A 170 -15.54 -4.40 19.40
C GLU A 170 -14.43 -3.35 19.30
#